data_AF-A0A1S1HML9-F1
#
_entry.id   AF-A0A1S1HML9-F1
#
_cell.length_a   1.000
_cell.length_b   1.000
_cell.length_c   1.000
_cell.angle_alpha   90.00
_cell.angle_beta   90.00
_cell.angle_gamma   90.00
#
_symmetry.space_group_name_H-M   'P 1'
#
loop_
_entity.id
_entity.type
_entity.pdbx_description
1 polymer ?
#
loop_
_entity_poly.entity_id
_entity_poly.type
_entity_poly.pdbx_seq_one_letter_code
_entity_poly.pdbx_strand_id
1 'polypeptide(L)'
;MSAQISCKTDCIEYIVNNSDEESFTAGYLKFESEKSYQEDGGDYKAPKDDVVTQIYSAESDHGDFRWEVTSRRSGFDSFAEIEEVRLIEAPENCELLDTPRFTIEELD
;
A
#
# COMPACT_ATOMS: atom_id res chain seq x y z
N MET A 1 3.74 10.51 -18.25
CA MET A 1 4.05 10.70 -16.82
C MET A 1 3.87 9.36 -16.13
N SER A 2 4.88 8.90 -15.39
CA SER A 2 4.81 7.70 -14.54
C SER A 2 4.34 8.14 -13.15
N ALA A 3 3.23 7.59 -12.66
CA ALA A 3 2.77 7.83 -11.30
C ALA A 3 3.63 7.00 -10.34
N GLN A 4 4.18 7.63 -9.30
CA GLN A 4 4.91 6.93 -8.25
C GLN A 4 4.08 6.96 -6.97
N ILE A 5 3.74 5.78 -6.43
CA ILE A 5 3.15 5.72 -5.09
C ILE A 5 4.27 5.95 -4.08
N SER A 6 4.00 6.81 -3.11
CA SER A 6 4.92 7.26 -2.07
C SER A 6 4.26 7.03 -0.70
N CYS A 7 4.96 6.37 0.20
CA CYS A 7 4.50 6.17 1.57
C CYS A 7 4.66 7.48 2.36
N LYS A 8 3.61 7.89 3.09
CA LYS A 8 3.62 9.06 3.98
C LYS A 8 3.59 8.68 5.46
N THR A 9 3.46 7.39 5.76
CA THR A 9 3.56 6.87 7.12
C THR A 9 5.00 6.46 7.40
N ASP A 10 5.61 7.13 8.38
CA ASP A 10 6.96 6.81 8.81
C ASP A 10 7.01 5.45 9.51
N CYS A 11 6.13 5.20 10.47
CA CYS A 11 6.07 3.94 11.22
C CYS A 11 4.61 3.54 11.51
N ILE A 12 4.39 2.25 11.75
CA ILE A 12 3.09 1.71 12.16
C ILE A 12 3.08 1.38 13.64
N GLU A 13 1.94 1.60 14.27
CA GLU A 13 1.68 1.21 15.65
C GLU A 13 0.79 -0.04 15.68
N TYR A 14 1.12 -0.98 16.56
CA TYR A 14 0.41 -2.24 16.68
C TYR A 14 0.37 -2.71 18.13
N ILE A 15 -0.57 -3.59 18.45
CA ILE A 15 -0.68 -4.27 19.74
C ILE A 15 -0.54 -5.77 19.55
N VAL A 16 -0.12 -6.46 20.61
CA VAL A 16 -0.14 -7.93 20.68
C VAL A 16 -1.31 -8.34 21.57
N ASN A 17 -2.28 -9.07 21.01
CA ASN A 17 -3.55 -9.41 21.66
C ASN A 17 -3.43 -10.27 22.93
N ASN A 18 -2.23 -10.76 23.25
CA ASN A 18 -1.92 -11.54 24.46
C ASN A 18 -0.93 -10.83 25.40
N SER A 19 -0.65 -9.53 25.18
CA SER A 19 0.17 -8.70 26.08
C SER A 19 -0.73 -7.80 26.93
N ASP A 20 -0.19 -7.25 28.03
CA ASP A 20 -0.83 -6.31 28.95
C ASP A 20 -1.08 -4.93 28.31
N GLU A 21 -1.77 -4.90 27.15
CA GLU A 21 -2.16 -3.70 26.40
C GLU A 21 -0.99 -2.78 26.02
N GLU A 22 0.22 -3.33 25.84
CA GLU A 22 1.37 -2.57 25.36
C GLU A 22 1.29 -2.34 23.84
N SER A 23 1.41 -1.07 23.43
CA SER A 23 1.56 -0.67 22.03
C SER A 23 3.04 -0.71 21.63
N PHE A 24 3.31 -1.28 20.47
CA PHE A 24 4.62 -1.38 19.85
C PHE A 24 4.65 -0.56 18.57
N THR A 25 5.85 -0.14 18.18
CA THR A 25 6.09 0.57 16.93
C THR A 25 6.95 -0.32 16.03
N ALA A 26 6.46 -0.64 14.84
CA ALA A 26 7.29 -1.32 13.85
C ALA A 26 8.25 -0.33 13.19
N GLY A 27 9.25 -0.87 12.48
CA GLY A 27 10.17 -0.08 11.69
C GLY A 27 9.50 0.67 10.55
N TYR A 28 10.33 1.41 9.81
CA TYR A 28 9.86 2.17 8.66
C TYR A 28 9.29 1.27 7.56
N LEU A 29 8.23 1.72 6.89
CA LEU A 29 7.76 1.03 5.69
C LEU A 29 8.83 1.11 4.59
N LYS A 30 9.21 -0.06 4.09
CA LYS A 30 10.17 -0.23 3.00
C LYS A 30 9.42 -0.73 1.77
N PHE A 31 9.71 -0.13 0.63
CA PHE A 31 9.26 -0.64 -0.65
C PHE A 31 9.96 -1.98 -0.96
N GLU A 32 9.19 -3.00 -1.31
CA GLU A 32 9.72 -4.33 -1.67
C GLU A 32 9.68 -4.59 -3.16
N SER A 33 8.54 -4.35 -3.80
CA SER A 33 8.35 -4.70 -5.21
C SER A 33 7.20 -3.93 -5.85
N GLU A 34 7.21 -3.89 -7.18
CA GLU A 34 6.16 -3.28 -7.98
C GLU A 34 5.78 -4.22 -9.13
N LYS A 35 4.50 -4.21 -9.47
CA LYS A 35 3.95 -4.84 -10.66
C LYS A 35 3.02 -3.86 -11.35
N SER A 36 3.25 -3.62 -12.63
CA SER A 36 2.38 -2.82 -13.48
C SER A 36 1.72 -3.68 -14.56
N TYR A 37 0.45 -3.47 -14.82
CA TYR A 37 -0.27 -4.12 -15.92
C TYR A 37 -1.39 -3.21 -16.44
N GLN A 38 -2.01 -3.60 -17.56
CA GLN A 38 -3.12 -2.85 -18.15
C GLN A 38 -4.41 -3.66 -18.11
N GLU A 39 -5.50 -3.03 -17.71
CA GLU A 39 -6.85 -3.60 -17.72
C GLU A 39 -7.72 -2.91 -18.78
N ASP A 40 -8.70 -3.64 -19.32
CA ASP A 40 -9.68 -3.01 -20.21
C ASP A 40 -10.55 -2.05 -19.37
N GLY A 41 -10.70 -0.81 -19.85
CA GLY A 41 -11.57 0.18 -19.20
C GLY A 41 -13.03 -0.27 -19.20
N GLY A 42 -13.83 0.26 -18.27
CA GLY A 42 -15.22 -0.17 -18.03
C GLY A 42 -16.19 -0.01 -19.21
N ASP A 43 -15.81 0.72 -20.27
CA ASP A 43 -16.65 1.02 -21.43
C ASP A 43 -16.17 0.37 -22.74
N TYR A 44 -17.11 0.11 -23.65
CA TYR A 44 -16.81 -0.44 -24.98
C TYR A 44 -15.88 0.49 -25.77
N LYS A 45 -14.65 0.01 -26.05
CA LYS A 45 -13.55 0.74 -26.71
C LYS A 45 -12.93 1.86 -25.86
N ALA A 46 -13.07 1.81 -24.55
CA ALA A 46 -12.28 2.66 -23.67
C ALA A 46 -10.77 2.42 -23.88
N PRO A 47 -9.93 3.46 -23.76
CA PRO A 47 -8.51 3.28 -23.51
C PRO A 47 -8.31 2.39 -22.26
N LYS A 48 -7.22 1.63 -22.25
CA LYS A 48 -6.91 0.74 -21.13
C LYS A 48 -6.50 1.55 -19.91
N ASP A 49 -6.87 1.04 -18.75
CA ASP A 49 -6.43 1.57 -17.47
C ASP A 49 -5.02 1.03 -17.18
N ASP A 50 -4.15 1.88 -16.64
CA ASP A 50 -2.87 1.46 -16.12
C ASP A 50 -3.03 1.16 -14.62
N VAL A 51 -2.72 -0.07 -14.22
CA VAL A 51 -2.79 -0.52 -12.83
C VAL A 51 -1.38 -0.80 -12.33
N VAL A 52 -1.04 -0.21 -11.19
CA VAL A 52 0.25 -0.41 -10.51
C VAL A 52 -0.02 -0.89 -9.10
N THR A 53 0.51 -2.06 -8.78
CA THR A 53 0.47 -2.68 -7.45
C THR A 53 1.86 -2.67 -6.86
N GLN A 54 2.02 -2.10 -5.67
CA GLN A 54 3.27 -2.05 -4.93
C GLN A 54 3.17 -2.79 -3.61
N ILE A 55 4.22 -3.50 -3.23
CA ILE A 55 4.33 -4.16 -1.93
C ILE A 55 5.25 -3.36 -1.03
N TYR A 56 4.78 -3.08 0.19
CA TYR A 56 5.55 -2.45 1.25
C TYR A 56 5.63 -3.39 2.46
N SER A 57 6.76 -3.41 3.16
CA SER A 57 6.94 -4.16 4.40
C SER A 57 7.44 -3.28 5.55
N ALA A 58 7.03 -3.61 6.77
CA ALA A 58 7.55 -3.01 7.99
C ALA A 58 7.95 -4.13 8.95
N GLU A 59 9.23 -4.17 9.30
CA GLU A 59 9.79 -5.13 10.24
C GLU A 59 9.38 -4.76 11.67
N SER A 60 8.93 -5.74 12.45
CA SER A 60 8.66 -5.56 13.88
C SER A 60 9.31 -6.66 14.71
N ASP A 61 9.43 -6.44 16.02
CA ASP A 61 9.98 -7.46 16.93
C ASP A 61 9.17 -8.77 16.95
N HIS A 62 7.90 -8.71 16.51
CA HIS A 62 6.98 -9.85 16.50
C HIS A 62 6.83 -10.50 15.11
N GLY A 63 7.48 -9.95 14.08
CA GLY A 63 7.40 -10.38 12.68
C GLY A 63 7.07 -9.21 11.74
N ASP A 64 6.97 -9.51 10.45
CA ASP A 64 6.81 -8.45 9.45
C ASP A 64 5.33 -8.21 9.12
N PHE A 65 5.01 -6.94 8.90
CA PHE A 65 3.75 -6.52 8.30
C PHE A 65 3.99 -6.23 6.82
N ARG A 66 3.07 -6.65 5.95
CA ARG A 66 3.17 -6.39 4.51
C ARG A 66 1.86 -5.86 3.95
N TRP A 67 1.95 -4.80 3.16
CA TRP A 67 0.83 -4.18 2.48
C TRP A 67 0.98 -4.26 0.97
N GLU A 68 -0.14 -4.51 0.31
CA GLU A 68 -0.32 -4.34 -1.11
C GLU A 68 -1.07 -3.03 -1.35
N VAL A 69 -0.47 -2.13 -2.13
CA VAL A 69 -1.05 -0.84 -2.49
C VAL A 69 -1.29 -0.83 -3.99
N THR A 70 -2.55 -0.76 -4.39
CA THR A 70 -2.96 -0.71 -5.79
C THR A 70 -3.37 0.72 -6.14
N SER A 71 -2.79 1.22 -7.23
CA SER A 71 -3.20 2.47 -7.86
C SER A 71 -3.67 2.21 -9.28
N ARG A 72 -4.66 2.99 -9.71
CA ARG A 72 -5.22 2.94 -11.05
C ARG A 72 -5.15 4.33 -11.67
N ARG A 73 -4.65 4.41 -12.90
CA ARG A 73 -4.89 5.54 -13.79
C ARG A 73 -5.88 5.09 -14.84
N SER A 74 -7.07 5.69 -14.87
CA SER A 74 -7.98 5.41 -15.96
C SER A 74 -7.36 5.84 -17.28
N GLY A 75 -7.58 5.07 -18.35
CA GLY A 75 -7.09 5.45 -19.67
C GLY A 75 -7.65 6.78 -20.19
N PHE A 76 -8.74 7.28 -19.59
CA PHE A 76 -9.35 8.58 -19.88
C PHE A 76 -8.80 9.72 -19.02
N ASP A 77 -8.31 9.41 -17.82
CA ASP A 77 -7.86 10.40 -16.86
C ASP A 77 -6.36 10.65 -16.95
N SER A 78 -5.97 11.88 -16.67
CA SER A 78 -4.56 12.26 -16.67
C SER A 78 -3.84 11.87 -15.38
N PHE A 79 -4.58 11.61 -14.30
CA PHE A 79 -4.06 11.36 -12.97
C PHE A 79 -4.37 9.94 -12.50
N ALA A 80 -3.48 9.39 -11.67
CA ALA A 80 -3.68 8.11 -11.00
C ALA A 80 -4.28 8.33 -9.60
N GLU A 81 -5.07 7.38 -9.13
CA GLU A 81 -5.61 7.35 -7.78
C GLU A 81 -5.24 6.05 -7.06
N ILE A 82 -5.18 6.08 -5.74
CA ILE A 82 -4.99 4.87 -4.93
C ILE A 82 -6.33 4.19 -4.83
N GLU A 83 -6.45 3.04 -5.48
CA GLU A 83 -7.66 2.22 -5.51
C GLU A 83 -7.82 1.45 -4.20
N GLU A 84 -6.73 0.84 -3.71
CA GLU A 84 -6.77 -0.04 -2.54
C GLU A 84 -5.44 0.00 -1.76
N VAL A 85 -5.56 -0.07 -0.42
CA VAL A 85 -4.44 -0.36 0.49
C VAL A 85 -4.87 -1.56 1.33
N ARG A 86 -4.19 -2.70 1.15
CA ARG A 86 -4.56 -3.96 1.76
C ARG A 86 -3.41 -4.55 2.58
N LEU A 87 -3.67 -4.89 3.84
CA LEU A 87 -2.75 -5.70 4.63
C LEU A 87 -2.82 -7.15 4.13
N ILE A 88 -1.71 -7.67 3.61
CA ILE A 88 -1.60 -9.03 3.04
C ILE A 88 -0.90 -10.01 3.98
N GLU A 89 -0.07 -9.50 4.88
CA GLU A 89 0.65 -10.29 5.88
C GLU A 89 0.75 -9.48 7.18
N ALA A 90 0.48 -10.14 8.31
CA ALA A 90 0.67 -9.58 9.63
C ALA A 90 1.16 -10.70 10.56
N PRO A 91 1.95 -10.38 11.58
CA PRO A 91 2.39 -11.38 12.55
C PRO A 91 1.23 -11.94 13.36
N GLU A 92 1.36 -13.19 13.82
CA GLU A 92 0.31 -13.84 14.60
C GLU A 92 0.02 -13.06 15.90
N ASN A 93 -1.26 -12.92 16.22
CA ASN A 93 -1.76 -12.19 17.39
C ASN A 93 -1.41 -10.70 17.42
N CYS A 94 -0.98 -10.11 16.30
CA CYS A 94 -0.75 -8.67 16.20
C CYS A 94 -1.94 -7.98 15.52
N GLU A 95 -2.34 -6.83 16.04
CA GLU A 95 -3.38 -5.97 15.46
C GLU A 95 -2.83 -4.56 15.25
N LEU A 96 -3.07 -4.00 14.06
CA LEU A 96 -2.68 -2.62 13.76
C LEU A 96 -3.60 -1.65 14.48
N LEU A 97 -2.99 -0.64 15.11
CA LEU A 97 -3.73 0.50 15.66
C LEU A 97 -4.10 1.51 14.55
N ASP A 98 -3.25 1.63 13.53
CA ASP A 98 -3.44 2.52 12.40
C ASP A 98 -2.99 1.89 11.07
N THR A 99 -3.71 2.22 10.01
CA THR A 99 -3.36 1.82 8.64
C THR A 99 -2.36 2.82 8.05
N PRO A 100 -1.28 2.36 7.38
CA PRO A 100 -0.35 3.27 6.71
C PRO A 100 -1.03 4.07 5.60
N ARG A 101 -0.56 5.31 5.42
CA ARG A 101 -1.04 6.26 4.44
C ARG A 101 -0.07 6.35 3.28
N PHE A 102 -0.64 6.30 2.08
CA PHE A 102 0.07 6.41 0.82
C PHE A 102 -0.50 7.56 0.01
N THR A 103 0.33 8.14 -0.85
CA THR A 103 -0.07 9.18 -1.80
C THR A 103 0.60 8.94 -3.13
N ILE A 104 0.01 9.40 -4.22
CA ILE A 104 0.65 9.37 -5.53
C ILE A 104 1.38 10.69 -5.74
N GLU A 105 2.66 10.59 -6.08
CA GLU A 105 3.49 11.71 -6.51
C GLU A 105 3.57 11.67 -8.04
N GLU A 106 3.05 12.71 -8.69
CA GLU A 106 3.19 12.91 -10.12
C GLU A 106 4.56 13.55 -10.37
N LEU A 107 5.42 12.83 -11.10
CA LEU A 107 6.71 13.37 -11.54
C LEU A 107 6.50 14.12 -12.86
N ASP A 108 6.67 15.45 -12.81
CA ASP A 108 6.73 16.37 -13.96
C ASP A 108 7.85 16.01 -14.96
#